data_AF-A0A956RAB7-F1
#
_entry.id   AF-A0A956RAB7-F1
#
_cell.length_a   1.000
_cell.length_b   1.000
_cell.length_c   1.000
_cell.angle_alpha   90.00
_cell.angle_beta   90.00
_cell.angle_gamma   90.00
#
_symmetry.space_group_name_H-M   'P 1'
#
loop_
_entity.id
_entity.type
_entity.pdbx_description
1 polymer ?
#
loop_
_entity_poly.entity_id
_entity_poly.type
_entity_poly.pdbx_seq_one_letter_code
_entity_poly.pdbx_strand_id
1 'polypeptide(L)'
;KTPEATPDAEPAAKLPEMEPLQIAEWGIKVSVPKGAKTSELEAGDAEMEMPDSTKLSTEAACGYDVDLTRHWSKSLDSMYDNSKKLVDGLTEVEWLKDEKTATGYTIHYKGKAPLGDMYGVSTGVVVGDRLVLCDIGLGRLDKKEADCLLPVCTSIVADGEAKAEGDAKAEGDAKAAGDAAGEADAEADAKEG
;
A
#
# COMPACT_ATOMS: atom_id res chain seq x y z
N LYS A 1 -27.49 -30.66 34.06
CA LYS A 1 -26.60 -29.71 33.34
C LYS A 1 -26.94 -29.82 31.87
N THR A 2 -27.70 -28.86 31.36
CA THR A 2 -27.96 -28.73 29.92
C THR A 2 -26.65 -28.28 29.27
N PRO A 3 -26.15 -28.93 28.20
CA PRO A 3 -25.00 -28.42 27.48
C PRO A 3 -25.40 -27.08 26.84
N GLU A 4 -24.63 -26.04 27.12
CA GLU A 4 -24.74 -24.75 26.44
C GLU A 4 -24.48 -25.00 24.95
N ALA A 5 -25.43 -24.57 24.12
CA ALA A 5 -25.29 -24.60 22.67
C ALA A 5 -24.13 -23.67 22.31
N THR A 6 -23.09 -24.22 21.69
CA THR A 6 -22.05 -23.43 21.03
C THR A 6 -22.76 -22.54 20.01
N PRO A 7 -22.58 -21.21 20.03
CA PRO A 7 -23.17 -20.36 19.01
C PRO A 7 -22.63 -20.80 17.65
N ASP A 8 -23.55 -21.12 16.73
CA ASP A 8 -23.24 -21.44 15.34
C ASP A 8 -22.28 -20.37 14.79
N ALA A 9 -21.11 -20.80 14.33
CA ALA A 9 -20.17 -19.93 13.67
C ALA A 9 -20.87 -19.32 12.45
N GLU A 10 -21.14 -18.01 12.51
CA GLU A 10 -21.76 -17.28 11.42
C GLU A 10 -20.90 -17.49 10.15
N PRO A 11 -21.50 -17.90 9.01
CA PRO A 11 -20.73 -18.17 7.81
C PRO A 11 -20.00 -16.89 7.39
N ALA A 12 -18.69 -16.99 7.17
CA ALA A 12 -17.87 -15.86 6.74
C ALA A 12 -18.53 -15.18 5.54
N ALA A 13 -18.86 -13.89 5.70
CA ALA A 13 -19.47 -13.11 4.64
C ALA A 13 -18.57 -13.16 3.41
N LYS A 14 -19.14 -13.57 2.27
CA LYS A 14 -18.39 -13.63 1.01
C LYS A 14 -17.96 -12.21 0.64
N LEU A 15 -16.65 -12.00 0.45
CA LEU A 15 -16.10 -10.73 -0.03
C LEU A 15 -16.71 -10.35 -1.39
N PRO A 16 -16.84 -9.04 -1.68
CA PRO A 16 -17.31 -8.59 -2.98
C PRO A 16 -16.36 -9.02 -4.10
N GLU A 17 -16.88 -9.09 -5.32
CA GLU A 17 -16.04 -9.22 -6.51
C GLU A 17 -15.18 -7.97 -6.65
N MET A 18 -13.86 -8.15 -6.83
CA MET A 18 -12.89 -7.07 -6.93
C MET A 18 -12.48 -6.87 -8.40
N GLU A 19 -12.25 -5.63 -8.79
CA GLU A 19 -11.74 -5.25 -10.11
C GLU A 19 -10.56 -4.27 -10.00
N PRO A 20 -9.63 -4.27 -10.96
CA PRO A 20 -8.55 -3.30 -10.98
C PRO A 20 -9.06 -1.92 -11.40
N LEU A 21 -8.70 -0.91 -10.64
CA LEU A 21 -8.92 0.51 -10.93
C LEU A 21 -7.57 1.20 -11.04
N GLN A 22 -7.36 1.98 -12.10
CA GLN A 22 -6.13 2.73 -12.34
C GLN A 22 -6.30 4.17 -11.86
N ILE A 23 -5.41 4.63 -10.98
CA ILE A 23 -5.24 6.05 -10.66
C ILE A 23 -4.07 6.53 -11.54
N ALA A 24 -4.38 7.14 -12.67
CA ALA A 24 -3.41 7.39 -13.74
C ALA A 24 -2.37 8.44 -13.32
N GLU A 25 -2.79 9.48 -12.63
CA GLU A 25 -1.99 10.61 -12.15
C GLU A 25 -0.93 10.20 -11.13
N TRP A 26 -1.20 9.11 -10.41
CA TRP A 26 -0.27 8.51 -9.45
C TRP A 26 0.44 7.29 -10.03
N GLY A 27 0.03 6.87 -11.23
CA GLY A 27 0.52 5.68 -11.87
C GLY A 27 0.37 4.46 -10.99
N ILE A 28 -0.71 4.29 -10.22
CA ILE A 28 -0.95 3.09 -9.39
C ILE A 28 -2.23 2.33 -9.77
N LYS A 29 -2.21 1.02 -9.54
CA LYS A 29 -3.39 0.15 -9.64
C LYS A 29 -3.88 -0.23 -8.27
N VAL A 30 -5.19 -0.13 -8.07
CA VAL A 30 -5.87 -0.50 -6.84
C VAL A 30 -6.91 -1.56 -7.15
N SER A 31 -7.01 -2.61 -6.35
CA SER A 31 -8.09 -3.58 -6.43
C SER A 31 -9.27 -3.06 -5.61
N VAL A 32 -10.39 -2.75 -6.25
CA VAL A 32 -11.56 -2.15 -5.61
C VAL A 32 -12.81 -3.04 -5.81
N PRO A 33 -13.81 -2.96 -4.93
CA PRO A 33 -15.09 -3.62 -5.17
C PRO A 33 -15.72 -3.20 -6.49
N LYS A 34 -16.38 -4.14 -7.16
CA LYS A 34 -17.01 -3.89 -8.46
C LYS A 34 -17.96 -2.70 -8.42
N GLY A 35 -17.76 -1.75 -9.35
CA GLY A 35 -18.54 -0.52 -9.45
C GLY A 35 -18.04 0.64 -8.58
N ALA A 36 -16.97 0.44 -7.79
CA ALA A 36 -16.29 1.53 -7.11
C ALA A 36 -15.68 2.51 -8.12
N LYS A 37 -15.62 3.79 -7.72
CA LYS A 37 -15.12 4.89 -8.54
C LYS A 37 -14.16 5.73 -7.71
N THR A 38 -13.29 6.46 -8.39
CA THR A 38 -12.50 7.52 -7.75
C THR A 38 -13.26 8.83 -7.78
N SER A 39 -13.08 9.66 -6.76
CA SER A 39 -13.37 11.09 -6.87
C SER A 39 -12.41 11.76 -7.85
N GLU A 40 -12.68 13.03 -8.15
CA GLU A 40 -11.67 13.89 -8.75
C GLU A 40 -10.45 13.97 -7.82
N LEU A 41 -9.27 14.07 -8.44
CA LEU A 41 -8.01 14.20 -7.74
C LEU A 41 -7.86 15.63 -7.22
N GLU A 42 -7.75 15.76 -5.91
CA GLU A 42 -7.44 17.03 -5.26
C GLU A 42 -5.93 17.15 -5.17
N ALA A 43 -5.35 18.02 -6.00
CA ALA A 43 -3.92 18.29 -5.95
C ALA A 43 -3.56 18.99 -4.64
N GLY A 44 -2.52 18.49 -3.98
CA GLY A 44 -1.96 19.12 -2.80
C GLY A 44 -1.10 20.34 -3.14
N ASP A 45 -0.50 20.91 -2.11
CA ASP A 45 0.44 22.03 -2.21
C ASP A 45 1.79 21.59 -1.68
N ALA A 46 2.81 21.65 -2.54
CA ALA A 46 4.17 21.21 -2.19
C ALA A 46 4.84 22.15 -1.17
N GLU A 47 4.59 23.45 -1.24
CA GLU A 47 5.19 24.45 -0.35
C GLU A 47 4.61 24.34 1.05
N MET A 48 3.33 23.98 1.16
CA MET A 48 2.64 23.73 2.42
C MET A 48 2.67 22.26 2.86
N GLU A 49 3.41 21.39 2.15
CA GLU A 49 3.48 19.95 2.38
C GLU A 49 2.10 19.24 2.43
N MET A 50 1.08 19.83 1.80
CA MET A 50 -0.26 19.24 1.72
C MET A 50 -0.25 18.09 0.71
N PRO A 51 -0.74 16.89 1.08
CA PRO A 51 -0.76 15.75 0.19
C PRO A 51 -1.79 15.95 -0.93
N ASP A 52 -1.61 15.21 -2.04
CA ASP A 52 -2.73 15.02 -2.96
C ASP A 52 -3.71 14.03 -2.33
N SER A 53 -5.00 14.15 -2.64
CA SER A 53 -6.02 13.22 -2.15
C SER A 53 -6.97 12.77 -3.26
N THR A 54 -7.46 11.55 -3.12
CA THR A 54 -8.60 11.04 -3.88
C THR A 54 -9.37 10.05 -3.02
N LYS A 55 -10.66 9.90 -3.28
CA LYS A 55 -11.54 8.99 -2.55
C LYS A 55 -11.95 7.82 -3.43
N LEU A 56 -11.93 6.61 -2.89
CA LEU A 56 -12.51 5.44 -3.53
C LEU A 56 -13.90 5.19 -2.95
N SER A 57 -14.91 5.17 -3.81
CA SER A 57 -16.29 4.96 -3.41
C SER A 57 -16.55 3.48 -3.13
N THR A 58 -16.16 3.00 -1.96
CA THR A 58 -16.31 1.60 -1.55
C THR A 58 -17.50 1.38 -0.62
N GLU A 59 -18.19 2.45 -0.18
CA GLU A 59 -19.27 2.39 0.81
C GLU A 59 -20.37 1.39 0.44
N ALA A 60 -20.79 1.36 -0.82
CA ALA A 60 -21.86 0.47 -1.28
C ALA A 60 -21.54 -1.03 -1.11
N ALA A 61 -20.26 -1.41 -1.08
CA ALA A 61 -19.82 -2.79 -0.96
C ALA A 61 -19.19 -3.11 0.41
N CYS A 62 -18.43 -2.17 0.96
CA CYS A 62 -17.62 -2.34 2.17
C CYS A 62 -18.10 -1.51 3.37
N GLY A 63 -19.15 -0.68 3.23
CA GLY A 63 -19.67 0.16 4.32
C GLY A 63 -18.84 1.42 4.61
N TYR A 64 -17.73 1.61 3.91
CA TYR A 64 -16.81 2.74 4.12
C TYR A 64 -16.23 3.22 2.79
N ASP A 65 -15.91 4.51 2.66
CA ASP A 65 -15.13 5.06 1.56
C ASP A 65 -13.66 5.18 1.93
N VAL A 66 -12.76 4.90 1.00
CA VAL A 66 -11.32 4.94 1.26
C VAL A 66 -10.73 6.26 0.81
N ASP A 67 -10.17 7.00 1.76
CA ASP A 67 -9.29 8.13 1.44
C ASP A 67 -7.89 7.59 1.10
N LEU A 68 -7.42 7.90 -0.10
CA LEU A 68 -6.03 7.73 -0.46
C LEU A 68 -5.33 9.08 -0.46
N THR A 69 -4.13 9.13 0.09
CA THR A 69 -3.31 10.34 0.08
C THR A 69 -1.94 10.07 -0.51
N ARG A 70 -1.40 11.05 -1.23
CA ARG A 70 -0.03 11.01 -1.76
C ARG A 70 0.80 12.12 -1.10
N HIS A 71 1.65 11.75 -0.16
CA HIS A 71 2.49 12.67 0.60
C HIS A 71 3.78 13.04 -0.11
N TRP A 72 4.26 14.27 0.14
CA TRP A 72 5.57 14.76 -0.30
C TRP A 72 6.72 14.18 0.53
N SER A 73 6.43 13.71 1.75
CA SER A 73 7.41 12.98 2.55
C SER A 73 7.64 11.58 2.00
N LYS A 74 8.91 11.17 1.95
CA LYS A 74 9.34 9.78 1.65
C LYS A 74 9.66 8.97 2.90
N SER A 75 9.47 9.53 4.10
CA SER A 75 9.86 8.86 5.33
C SER A 75 8.89 7.73 5.66
N LEU A 76 9.12 6.58 5.04
CA LEU A 76 8.38 5.34 5.27
C LEU A 76 8.47 4.96 6.75
N ASP A 77 9.64 5.14 7.38
CA ASP A 77 9.85 4.91 8.81
C ASP A 77 8.91 5.77 9.66
N SER A 78 8.89 7.08 9.42
CA SER A 78 8.05 7.99 10.21
C SER A 78 6.56 7.69 10.02
N MET A 79 6.11 7.36 8.81
CA MET A 79 4.69 7.07 8.57
C MET A 79 4.28 5.73 9.16
N TYR A 80 5.13 4.71 9.04
CA TYR A 80 4.91 3.43 9.71
C TYR A 80 4.80 3.59 11.24
N ASP A 81 5.75 4.30 11.86
CA ASP A 81 5.74 4.54 13.30
C ASP A 81 4.53 5.36 13.74
N ASN A 82 4.12 6.37 12.96
CA ASN A 82 2.92 7.16 13.24
C ASN A 82 1.64 6.34 13.10
N SER A 83 1.56 5.45 12.11
CA SER A 83 0.44 4.54 11.92
C SER A 83 0.26 3.60 13.12
N LYS A 84 1.36 3.17 13.74
CA LYS A 84 1.30 2.36 14.96
C LYS A 84 0.82 3.14 16.18
N LYS A 85 1.06 4.46 16.25
CA LYS A 85 0.54 5.30 17.34
C LYS A 85 -0.97 5.54 17.26
N LEU A 86 -1.60 5.25 16.10
CA LEU A 86 -3.05 5.35 15.97
C LEU A 86 -3.80 4.42 16.93
N VAL A 87 -3.13 3.37 17.43
CA VAL A 87 -3.71 2.42 18.40
C VAL A 87 -3.53 2.83 19.86
N ASP A 88 -2.89 3.96 20.16
CA ASP A 88 -2.60 4.40 21.55
C ASP A 88 -3.87 4.58 22.42
N GLY A 89 -5.04 4.70 21.79
CA GLY A 89 -6.35 4.74 22.47
C GLY A 89 -7.04 3.38 22.64
N LEU A 90 -6.43 2.29 22.20
CA LEU A 90 -6.98 0.95 22.22
C LEU A 90 -6.34 0.09 23.31
N THR A 91 -7.12 -0.84 23.83
CA THR A 91 -6.67 -1.89 24.75
C THR A 91 -6.65 -3.23 24.03
N GLU A 92 -5.91 -4.22 24.55
CA GLU A 92 -5.86 -5.58 23.97
C GLU A 92 -5.55 -5.58 22.46
N VAL A 93 -4.58 -4.76 22.04
CA VAL A 93 -4.19 -4.65 20.64
C VAL A 93 -3.52 -5.94 20.16
N GLU A 94 -4.06 -6.50 19.09
CA GLU A 94 -3.54 -7.64 18.34
C GLU A 94 -3.15 -7.18 16.94
N TRP A 95 -1.88 -7.38 16.58
CA TRP A 95 -1.38 -7.11 15.23
C TRP A 95 -1.65 -8.33 14.35
N LEU A 96 -2.71 -8.27 13.55
CA LEU A 96 -3.08 -9.30 12.58
C LEU A 96 -2.11 -9.35 11.40
N LYS A 97 -1.55 -8.19 11.05
CA LYS A 97 -0.45 -8.03 10.09
C LYS A 97 0.41 -6.84 10.50
N ASP A 98 1.72 -7.02 10.49
CA ASP A 98 2.70 -5.97 10.78
C ASP A 98 3.94 -6.22 9.91
N GLU A 99 3.88 -5.73 8.68
CA GLU A 99 4.92 -5.93 7.68
C GLU A 99 5.47 -4.59 7.22
N LYS A 100 6.78 -4.53 7.07
CA LYS A 100 7.49 -3.38 6.53
C LYS A 100 8.60 -3.87 5.62
N THR A 101 8.63 -3.32 4.41
CA THR A 101 9.63 -3.60 3.38
C THR A 101 10.46 -2.36 3.13
N ALA A 102 11.39 -2.42 2.17
CA ALA A 102 12.19 -1.25 1.80
C ALA A 102 11.34 -0.14 1.14
N THR A 103 10.20 -0.52 0.55
CA THR A 103 9.39 0.34 -0.30
C THR A 103 7.96 0.52 0.21
N GLY A 104 7.52 -0.25 1.20
CA GLY A 104 6.17 -0.13 1.73
C GLY A 104 5.98 -0.70 3.14
N TYR A 105 4.77 -0.57 3.65
CA TYR A 105 4.33 -1.24 4.87
C TYR A 105 2.86 -1.62 4.79
N THR A 106 2.47 -2.60 5.60
CA THR A 106 1.09 -2.97 5.86
C THR A 106 0.92 -3.27 7.34
N ILE A 107 0.00 -2.54 7.95
CA ILE A 107 -0.44 -2.74 9.32
C ILE A 107 -1.92 -3.11 9.26
N HIS A 108 -2.29 -4.23 9.85
CA HIS A 108 -3.67 -4.64 10.10
C HIS A 108 -3.76 -5.04 11.56
N TYR A 109 -4.68 -4.42 12.30
CA TYR A 109 -4.82 -4.69 13.72
C TYR A 109 -6.26 -4.87 14.13
N LYS A 110 -6.41 -5.52 15.28
CA LYS A 110 -7.62 -5.55 16.09
C LYS A 110 -7.29 -4.94 17.45
N GLY A 111 -8.21 -4.18 18.04
CA GLY A 111 -8.08 -3.73 19.42
C GLY A 111 -9.46 -3.48 20.05
N LYS A 112 -9.49 -3.29 21.36
CA LYS A 112 -10.70 -2.92 22.11
C LYS A 112 -10.75 -1.43 22.37
N ALA A 113 -11.81 -0.80 21.89
CA ALA A 113 -12.21 0.56 22.23
C ALA A 113 -13.37 0.57 23.23
N PRO A 114 -13.72 1.73 23.83
CA PRO A 114 -14.84 1.83 24.78
C PRO A 114 -16.19 1.34 24.24
N LEU A 115 -16.38 1.33 22.91
CA LEU A 115 -17.62 0.91 22.25
C LEU A 115 -17.58 -0.51 21.67
N GLY A 116 -16.47 -1.24 21.82
CA GLY A 116 -16.33 -2.60 21.32
C GLY A 116 -15.01 -2.87 20.60
N ASP A 117 -14.95 -4.04 19.96
CA ASP A 117 -13.84 -4.41 19.09
C ASP A 117 -13.74 -3.45 17.90
N MET A 118 -12.52 -3.08 17.55
CA MET A 118 -12.18 -2.21 16.44
C MET A 118 -11.12 -2.88 15.59
N TYR A 119 -11.24 -2.72 14.28
CA TYR A 119 -10.25 -3.11 13.31
C TYR A 119 -9.73 -1.88 12.58
N GLY A 120 -8.49 -1.97 12.12
CA GLY A 120 -7.89 -0.91 11.32
C GLY A 120 -6.84 -1.44 10.37
N VAL A 121 -6.75 -0.82 9.21
CA VAL A 121 -5.77 -1.12 8.17
C VAL A 121 -5.05 0.17 7.82
N SER A 122 -3.72 0.17 7.86
CA SER A 122 -2.90 1.27 7.37
C SER A 122 -1.80 0.72 6.48
N THR A 123 -1.71 1.23 5.26
CA THR A 123 -0.64 0.88 4.32
C THR A 123 0.01 2.13 3.79
N GLY A 124 1.29 1.98 3.43
CA GLY A 124 2.04 3.02 2.75
C GLY A 124 3.01 2.40 1.76
N VAL A 125 3.21 3.06 0.62
CA VAL A 125 4.15 2.60 -0.42
C VAL A 125 4.78 3.78 -1.14
N VAL A 126 6.09 3.70 -1.37
CA VAL A 126 6.83 4.71 -2.11
C VAL A 126 6.62 4.46 -3.61
N VAL A 127 6.09 5.46 -4.30
CA VAL A 127 5.85 5.44 -5.75
C VAL A 127 6.54 6.65 -6.34
N GLY A 128 7.60 6.40 -7.11
CA GLY A 128 8.48 7.46 -7.60
C GLY A 128 9.10 8.24 -6.43
N ASP A 129 8.79 9.53 -6.33
CA ASP A 129 9.30 10.43 -5.30
C ASP A 129 8.30 10.74 -4.19
N ARG A 130 7.17 10.03 -4.12
CA ARG A 130 6.12 10.30 -3.14
C ARG A 130 5.67 9.04 -2.42
N LEU A 131 5.09 9.21 -1.25
CA LEU A 131 4.54 8.11 -0.46
C LEU A 131 3.02 8.11 -0.61
N VAL A 132 2.47 7.03 -1.14
CA VAL A 132 1.02 6.82 -1.21
C VAL A 132 0.57 6.08 0.04
N LEU A 133 -0.45 6.59 0.72
CA LEU A 133 -1.02 6.03 1.91
C LEU A 133 -2.48 5.61 1.67
N CYS A 134 -2.87 4.52 2.31
CA CYS A 134 -4.25 4.11 2.50
C CYS A 134 -4.43 3.83 3.98
N ASP A 135 -5.06 4.77 4.69
CA ASP A 135 -5.21 4.69 6.13
C ASP A 135 -6.69 4.66 6.51
N ILE A 136 -7.13 3.48 6.96
CA ILE A 136 -8.50 3.17 7.31
C ILE A 136 -8.48 2.56 8.72
N GLY A 137 -8.15 3.39 9.71
CA GLY A 137 -8.09 2.98 11.12
C GLY A 137 -8.74 3.96 12.08
N LEU A 138 -8.88 5.24 11.69
CA LEU A 138 -9.56 6.25 12.50
C LEU A 138 -11.09 6.07 12.51
N GLY A 139 -11.64 5.36 11.52
CA GLY A 139 -13.07 5.17 11.29
C GLY A 139 -13.77 4.16 12.19
N ARG A 140 -13.03 3.42 13.03
CA ARG A 140 -13.56 2.36 13.90
C ARG A 140 -14.28 1.23 13.14
N LEU A 141 -13.56 0.60 12.22
CA LEU A 141 -14.14 -0.46 11.38
C LEU A 141 -14.57 -1.66 12.23
N ASP A 142 -15.68 -2.28 11.84
CA ASP A 142 -15.96 -3.66 12.24
C ASP A 142 -15.09 -4.66 11.43
N LYS A 143 -15.15 -5.94 11.82
CA LYS A 143 -14.34 -6.99 11.18
C LYS A 143 -14.64 -7.13 9.69
N LYS A 144 -15.92 -7.06 9.31
CA LYS A 144 -16.37 -7.27 7.93
C LYS A 144 -15.94 -6.11 7.04
N GLU A 145 -16.04 -4.88 7.54
CA GLU A 145 -15.56 -3.69 6.85
C GLU A 145 -14.04 -3.76 6.66
N ALA A 146 -13.27 -4.07 7.71
CA ALA A 146 -11.82 -4.22 7.63
C ALA A 146 -11.41 -5.34 6.67
N ASP A 147 -12.05 -6.51 6.71
CA ASP A 147 -11.77 -7.62 5.78
C ASP A 147 -12.07 -7.23 4.31
N CYS A 148 -13.08 -6.39 4.07
CA CYS A 148 -13.44 -5.89 2.74
C CYS A 148 -12.42 -4.86 2.21
N LEU A 149 -11.91 -4.00 3.08
CA LEU A 149 -11.01 -2.90 2.72
C LEU A 149 -9.53 -3.29 2.71
N LEU A 150 -9.15 -4.35 3.43
CA LEU A 150 -7.78 -4.84 3.45
C LEU A 150 -7.22 -5.13 2.04
N PRO A 151 -7.94 -5.81 1.12
CA PRO A 151 -7.47 -5.99 -0.26
C PRO A 151 -7.30 -4.67 -1.03
N VAL A 152 -8.13 -3.66 -0.73
CA VAL A 152 -8.03 -2.34 -1.36
C VAL A 152 -6.71 -1.68 -0.99
N CYS A 153 -6.44 -1.51 0.32
CA CYS A 153 -5.21 -0.88 0.78
C CYS A 153 -3.95 -1.70 0.48
N THR A 154 -4.00 -3.03 0.50
CA THR A 154 -2.81 -3.86 0.26
C THR A 154 -2.45 -3.95 -1.23
N SER A 155 -3.43 -3.77 -2.13
CA SER A 155 -3.17 -3.78 -3.57
C SER A 155 -2.25 -2.65 -4.03
N ILE A 156 -2.28 -1.49 -3.35
CA ILE A 156 -1.39 -0.36 -3.67
C ILE A 156 0.07 -0.73 -3.38
N VAL A 157 0.32 -1.47 -2.29
CA VAL A 157 1.65 -1.92 -1.89
C VAL A 157 2.17 -2.92 -2.92
N ALA A 158 1.36 -3.92 -3.28
CA ALA A 158 1.73 -4.91 -4.28
C ALA A 158 2.09 -4.28 -5.64
N ASP A 159 1.31 -3.27 -6.08
CA ASP A 159 1.57 -2.57 -7.34
C ASP A 159 2.80 -1.66 -7.28
N GLY A 160 3.05 -1.00 -6.13
CA GLY A 160 4.24 -0.16 -5.94
C GLY A 160 5.53 -0.97 -5.81
N GLU A 161 5.49 -2.11 -5.10
CA GLU A 161 6.63 -3.03 -4.99
C GLU A 161 7.00 -3.64 -6.34
N ALA A 162 6.01 -4.09 -7.12
CA ALA A 162 6.25 -4.61 -8.46
C ALA A 162 6.93 -3.59 -9.39
N LYS A 163 6.64 -2.29 -9.20
CA LYS A 163 7.32 -1.21 -9.94
C LYS A 163 8.75 -1.01 -9.50
N ALA A 164 8.99 -0.95 -8.19
CA ALA A 164 10.34 -0.83 -7.66
C ALA A 164 11.25 -1.99 -8.10
N GLU A 165 10.72 -3.21 -8.16
CA GLU A 165 11.46 -4.37 -8.71
C GLU A 165 11.74 -4.23 -10.21
N GLY A 166 10.79 -3.72 -11.00
CA GLY A 166 10.96 -3.45 -12.42
C GLY A 166 12.00 -2.37 -12.70
N ASP A 167 11.95 -1.27 -11.94
CA ASP A 167 12.91 -0.16 -12.03
C ASP A 167 14.33 -0.62 -11.63
N ALA A 168 14.48 -1.36 -10.53
CA ALA A 168 15.76 -1.90 -10.09
C ALA A 168 16.38 -2.85 -11.12
N LYS A 169 15.55 -3.64 -11.81
CA LYS A 169 16.02 -4.52 -12.89
C LYS A 169 16.50 -3.73 -14.10
N ALA A 170 15.78 -2.68 -14.49
CA ALA A 170 16.17 -1.81 -15.60
C ALA A 170 17.48 -1.04 -15.34
N GLU A 171 17.72 -0.59 -14.10
CA GLU A 171 19.00 0.03 -13.72
C GLU A 171 20.17 -0.98 -13.71
N GLY A 172 19.90 -2.24 -13.34
CA GLY A 172 20.88 -3.33 -13.42
C GLY A 172 21.27 -3.67 -14.86
N ASP A 173 20.30 -3.71 -15.78
CA ASP A 173 20.53 -3.95 -17.21
C ASP A 173 21.22 -2.75 -17.90
N ALA A 174 20.96 -1.51 -17.47
CA ALA A 174 21.61 -0.32 -18.01
C ALA A 174 23.11 -0.22 -17.67
N LYS A 175 23.56 -0.83 -16.56
CA LYS A 175 24.98 -0.83 -16.15
C LYS A 175 25.83 -1.88 -16.88
N ALA A 176 25.21 -2.81 -17.62
CA ALA A 176 25.91 -3.87 -18.35
C ALA A 176 26.28 -3.51 -19.80
N ALA A 177 25.87 -2.35 -20.32
CA ALA A 177 26.16 -1.90 -21.69
C ALA A 177 27.30 -0.87 -21.81
N GLY A 178 28.11 -0.71 -20.75
CA GLY A 178 29.15 0.32 -20.64
C GLY A 178 30.60 -0.18 -20.57
N ASP A 179 30.88 -1.43 -20.95
CA ASP A 179 32.25 -1.97 -21.03
C ASP A 179 32.49 -2.56 -22.42
N ALA A 180 32.52 -1.68 -23.42
CA ALA A 180 32.94 -2.01 -24.79
C ALA A 180 33.55 -0.78 -25.48
N ALA A 181 34.77 -0.43 -25.07
CA ALA A 181 35.76 0.29 -25.87
C ALA A 181 37.12 -0.10 -25.27
N GLY A 182 37.92 -0.99 -25.85
CA GLY A 182 38.38 -0.99 -27.22
C GLY A 182 39.87 -0.66 -27.20
N GLU A 183 40.73 -1.63 -26.87
CA GLU A 183 42.16 -1.52 -27.15
C GLU A 183 42.47 -2.30 -28.42
N ALA A 184 43.00 -1.56 -29.38
CA ALA A 184 43.21 -1.92 -30.76
C ALA A 184 44.37 -2.90 -30.95
N ASP A 185 44.28 -3.63 -32.05
CA ASP A 185 45.34 -4.37 -32.72
C ASP A 185 46.73 -3.73 -32.63
N ALA A 186 47.71 -4.53 -32.25
CA ALA A 186 49.13 -4.24 -32.47
C ALA A 186 49.80 -5.48 -33.07
N GLU A 187 49.72 -5.62 -34.39
CA GLU A 187 50.70 -6.38 -35.19
C GLU A 187 51.34 -5.42 -36.19
N ALA A 188 52.64 -5.15 -36.02
CA ALA A 188 53.50 -4.65 -37.09
C ALA A 188 54.92 -5.19 -36.89
N ASP A 189 55.24 -6.16 -37.75
CA ASP A 189 56.55 -6.66 -38.15
C ASP A 189 57.71 -5.67 -37.99
N ALA A 190 58.79 -6.14 -37.35
CA ALA A 190 60.12 -5.56 -37.52
C ALA A 190 61.05 -6.65 -38.09
N LYS A 191 61.38 -6.52 -39.37
CA LYS A 191 62.49 -7.24 -40.02
C LYS A 191 63.34 -6.27 -40.84
N GLU A 192 64.65 -6.40 -40.63
CA GLU A 192 65.80 -5.98 -41.44
C GLU A 192 66.29 -4.52 -41.42
N GLY A 193 67.55 -4.42 -40.97
CA GLY A 193 68.48 -3.30 -41.04
C GLY A 193 69.82 -3.73 -40.43
#